data_AF-A0A3B4X937-F1
#
_entry.id   AF-A0A3B4X937-F1
#
_cell.length_a   1.000
_cell.length_b   1.000
_cell.length_c   1.000
_cell.angle_alpha   90.00
_cell.angle_beta   90.00
_cell.angle_gamma   90.00
#
_symmetry.space_group_name_H-M   'P 1'
#
loop_
_entity.id
_entity.type
_entity.pdbx_description
1 polymer ?
#
loop_
_entity_poly.entity_id
_entity_poly.type
_entity_poly.pdbx_seq_one_letter_code
_entity_poly.pdbx_strand_id
1 'polypeptide(L)'
;TPLKICLYICCSDGDVQTVVANGEQPMPPETAVPHMNHMNGGEVEREMARRLAERLYKLDGIQRVDVVKHLDKDNDFSQAVGEEYLKFFDFTGQTLDHALRSFLKVVVLIGESQERERVLQHFACRFHQCNPNSFSSSGSVLALTCALMLLNTDFWSWLLRR
;
A
#
# COMPACT_ATOMS: atom_id res chain seq x y z
N THR A 1 -18.41 14.77 -8.71
CA THR A 1 -18.22 14.70 -7.24
C THR A 1 -17.13 13.67 -6.96
N PRO A 2 -16.31 13.85 -5.92
CA PRO A 2 -15.31 12.85 -5.52
C PRO A 2 -15.92 11.45 -5.31
N LEU A 3 -17.21 11.39 -4.92
CA LEU A 3 -18.04 10.18 -4.90
C LEU A 3 -18.18 9.44 -6.24
N LYS A 4 -18.14 10.14 -7.39
CA LYS A 4 -18.22 9.53 -8.73
C LYS A 4 -16.93 8.84 -9.15
N ILE A 5 -15.79 9.21 -8.58
CA ILE A 5 -14.47 8.63 -8.91
C ILE A 5 -14.27 7.33 -8.13
N CYS A 6 -14.57 7.34 -6.82
CA CYS A 6 -14.52 6.13 -5.97
C CYS A 6 -15.44 5.00 -6.49
N LEU A 7 -16.62 5.33 -7.05
CA LEU A 7 -17.52 4.32 -7.62
C LEU A 7 -17.04 3.78 -8.98
N TYR A 8 -16.27 4.57 -9.74
CA TYR A 8 -15.81 4.20 -11.09
C TYR A 8 -14.61 3.23 -11.05
N ILE A 9 -13.74 3.39 -10.06
CA ILE A 9 -12.56 2.53 -9.89
C ILE A 9 -12.95 1.13 -9.39
N CYS A 10 -14.00 1.02 -8.57
CA CYS A 10 -14.47 -0.26 -8.02
C CYS A 10 -15.04 -1.24 -9.08
N CYS A 11 -15.23 -0.80 -10.34
CA CYS A 11 -15.81 -1.59 -11.43
C CYS A 11 -14.81 -2.09 -12.49
N SER A 12 -13.52 -1.75 -12.43
CA SER A 12 -12.59 -2.00 -13.56
C SER A 12 -11.64 -3.19 -13.44
N ASP A 13 -11.62 -3.98 -12.36
CA ASP A 13 -10.84 -5.23 -12.35
C ASP A 13 -11.65 -6.38 -12.95
N GLY A 14 -11.69 -6.36 -14.29
CA GLY A 14 -12.16 -7.43 -15.14
C GLY A 14 -11.18 -8.61 -15.21
N ASP A 15 -11.76 -9.79 -15.04
CA ASP A 15 -11.44 -11.09 -15.63
C ASP A 15 -10.27 -11.17 -16.64
N VAL A 16 -9.24 -11.99 -16.33
CA VAL A 16 -8.44 -12.72 -17.34
C VAL A 16 -8.10 -14.14 -16.84
N GLN A 17 -8.97 -15.07 -17.22
CA GLN A 17 -8.74 -16.36 -17.88
C GLN A 17 -7.42 -17.15 -17.66
N THR A 18 -7.61 -18.37 -17.18
CA THR A 18 -6.70 -19.52 -17.19
C THR A 18 -6.38 -20.03 -18.60
N VAL A 19 -5.10 -20.28 -18.89
CA VAL A 19 -4.65 -21.24 -19.91
C VAL A 19 -3.45 -22.03 -19.38
N VAL A 20 -3.56 -23.36 -19.35
CA VAL A 20 -2.49 -24.30 -19.00
C VAL A 20 -2.43 -25.40 -20.05
N ALA A 21 -1.26 -25.58 -20.66
CA ALA A 21 -0.80 -26.75 -21.45
C ALA A 21 0.65 -26.45 -21.90
N ASN A 22 1.63 -27.36 -22.06
CA ASN A 22 1.95 -28.74 -21.67
C ASN A 22 3.38 -29.00 -22.23
N GLY A 23 4.21 -29.85 -21.58
CA GLY A 23 5.17 -30.78 -22.25
C GLY A 23 6.68 -30.44 -22.42
N GLU A 24 7.54 -31.14 -21.62
CA GLU A 24 8.84 -31.86 -21.88
C GLU A 24 9.97 -31.26 -22.79
N GLN A 25 11.32 -31.40 -22.61
CA GLN A 25 12.27 -32.40 -22.00
C GLN A 25 13.78 -31.87 -22.03
N PRO A 26 14.91 -32.61 -21.73
CA PRO A 26 15.95 -32.19 -20.74
C PRO A 26 17.50 -32.21 -21.11
N MET A 27 18.36 -31.75 -20.15
CA MET A 27 19.86 -31.98 -19.91
C MET A 27 20.91 -31.24 -20.79
N PRO A 28 22.21 -30.97 -20.40
CA PRO A 28 23.07 -31.53 -19.31
C PRO A 28 23.91 -30.48 -18.47
N PRO A 29 24.81 -30.89 -17.54
CA PRO A 29 25.43 -30.00 -16.53
C PRO A 29 26.89 -29.62 -16.84
N GLU A 30 27.32 -28.38 -16.58
CA GLU A 30 28.75 -28.13 -16.31
C GLU A 30 29.07 -26.79 -15.64
N THR A 31 30.00 -26.89 -14.67
CA THR A 31 30.91 -25.89 -14.12
C THR A 31 30.40 -24.76 -13.22
N ALA A 32 30.80 -24.89 -11.95
CA ALA A 32 30.72 -23.87 -10.91
C ALA A 32 31.55 -22.62 -11.26
N VAL A 33 30.87 -21.49 -11.29
CA VAL A 33 31.46 -20.14 -11.21
C VAL A 33 30.85 -19.49 -9.96
N PRO A 34 31.59 -18.73 -9.13
CA PRO A 34 31.01 -18.10 -7.95
C PRO A 34 29.98 -17.09 -8.44
N HIS A 35 28.70 -17.37 -8.17
CA HIS A 35 27.61 -16.49 -8.52
C HIS A 35 27.73 -15.24 -7.63
N MET A 36 28.40 -14.20 -8.15
CA MET A 36 28.12 -12.84 -7.69
C MET A 36 26.67 -12.58 -8.06
N ASN A 37 25.81 -12.49 -7.05
CA ASN A 37 24.38 -12.25 -7.22
C ASN A 37 24.18 -11.01 -8.10
N HIS A 38 23.88 -11.24 -9.38
CA HIS A 38 23.25 -10.25 -10.23
C HIS A 38 21.85 -10.03 -9.65
N MET A 39 21.71 -9.07 -8.74
CA MET A 39 20.40 -8.63 -8.29
C MET A 39 19.66 -8.13 -9.53
N ASN A 40 18.50 -8.71 -9.81
CA ASN A 40 17.66 -8.23 -10.91
C ASN A 40 17.30 -6.76 -10.66
N GLY A 41 17.17 -5.95 -11.71
CA GLY A 41 16.91 -4.50 -11.57
C GLY A 41 15.72 -4.18 -10.64
N GLY A 42 14.68 -5.02 -10.65
CA GLY A 42 13.53 -4.89 -9.74
C GLY A 42 13.79 -5.28 -8.28
N GLU A 43 14.74 -6.18 -8.00
CA GLU A 43 15.12 -6.52 -6.61
C GLU A 43 15.92 -5.41 -5.96
N VAL A 44 16.80 -4.75 -6.74
CA VAL A 44 17.55 -3.58 -6.28
C VAL A 44 16.60 -2.43 -5.95
N GLU A 45 15.63 -2.16 -6.83
CA GLU A 45 14.64 -1.10 -6.61
C GLU A 45 13.76 -1.36 -5.39
N ARG A 46 13.33 -2.62 -5.17
CA ARG A 46 12.57 -3.00 -3.97
C ARG A 46 13.38 -2.89 -2.68
N GLU A 47 14.67 -3.22 -2.71
CA GLU A 47 15.56 -3.01 -1.56
C GLU A 47 15.77 -1.52 -1.26
N MET A 48 15.87 -0.67 -2.28
CA MET A 48 15.90 0.80 -2.10
C MET A 48 14.60 1.31 -1.50
N ALA A 49 13.45 0.82 -1.98
CA ALA A 49 12.13 1.17 -1.44
C ALA A 49 12.01 0.82 0.04
N ARG A 50 12.50 -0.37 0.45
CA ARG A 50 12.54 -0.81 1.85
C ARG A 50 13.38 0.11 2.74
N ARG A 51 14.57 0.49 2.28
CA ARG A 51 15.45 1.41 3.04
C ARG A 51 14.81 2.78 3.19
N LEU A 52 14.15 3.29 2.15
CA LEU A 52 13.43 4.56 2.23
C LEU A 52 12.25 4.44 3.21
N ALA A 53 11.46 3.37 3.12
CA ALA A 53 10.35 3.10 4.04
C ALA A 53 10.79 3.06 5.52
N GLU A 54 11.92 2.43 5.82
CA GLU A 54 12.47 2.40 7.17
C GLU A 54 12.83 3.80 7.68
N ARG A 55 13.47 4.63 6.84
CA ARG A 55 13.80 6.03 7.17
C ARG A 55 12.55 6.88 7.38
N LEU A 56 11.52 6.68 6.56
CA LEU A 56 10.22 7.35 6.70
C LEU A 56 9.58 7.01 8.04
N TYR A 57 9.61 5.73 8.45
CA TYR A 57 9.02 5.27 9.71
C TYR A 57 9.79 5.77 10.94
N LYS A 58 11.13 5.77 10.87
CA LYS A 58 12.01 6.28 11.94
C LYS A 58 12.07 7.81 12.00
N LEU A 59 11.54 8.50 10.98
CA LEU A 59 11.65 9.95 10.80
C LEU A 59 13.11 10.43 10.78
N ASP A 60 13.99 9.62 10.18
CA ASP A 60 15.43 9.90 10.11
C ASP A 60 15.74 10.97 9.05
N GLY A 61 15.72 12.23 9.50
CA GLY A 61 15.89 13.41 8.65
C GLY A 61 14.65 13.76 7.81
N ILE A 62 13.49 13.16 8.11
CA ILE A 62 12.23 13.37 7.38
C ILE A 62 11.14 13.83 8.34
N GLN A 63 10.43 14.90 7.99
CA GLN A 63 9.29 15.36 8.78
C GLN A 63 8.06 14.49 8.54
N ARG A 64 7.21 14.30 9.55
CA ARG A 64 5.96 13.51 9.42
C ARG A 64 5.06 13.98 8.28
N VAL A 65 5.05 15.30 8.03
CA VAL A 65 4.27 15.92 6.95
C VAL A 65 4.78 15.57 5.56
N ASP A 66 6.05 15.16 5.43
CA ASP A 66 6.66 14.80 4.16
C ASP A 66 6.49 13.31 3.82
N VAL A 67 6.09 12.48 4.79
CA VAL A 67 5.89 11.03 4.57
C VAL A 67 4.91 10.79 3.43
N VAL A 68 3.77 11.50 3.41
CA VAL A 68 2.75 11.37 2.36
C VAL A 68 3.31 11.65 0.97
N LYS A 69 4.21 12.64 0.82
CA LYS A 69 4.80 13.02 -0.48
C LYS A 69 5.64 11.90 -1.13
N HIS A 70 6.04 10.90 -0.34
CA HIS A 70 6.77 9.74 -0.83
C HIS A 70 5.86 8.57 -1.17
N LEU A 71 4.61 8.59 -0.68
CA LEU A 71 3.62 7.51 -0.83
C LEU A 71 2.50 7.86 -1.83
N ASP A 72 2.29 9.14 -2.10
CA ASP A 72 1.17 9.64 -2.90
C ASP A 72 1.52 9.83 -4.39
N LYS A 73 2.66 9.34 -4.85
CA LYS A 73 3.05 9.43 -6.26
C LYS A 73 2.58 8.21 -7.04
N ASP A 74 2.15 8.46 -8.27
CA ASP A 74 1.71 7.42 -9.20
C ASP A 74 2.89 6.83 -9.97
N ASN A 75 3.72 6.03 -9.29
CA ASN A 75 4.80 5.25 -9.91
C ASN A 75 5.13 4.00 -9.08
N ASP A 76 5.71 2.99 -9.73
CA ASP A 76 6.01 1.67 -9.14
C ASP A 76 6.92 1.76 -7.91
N PHE A 77 7.90 2.66 -7.93
CA PHE A 77 8.80 2.87 -6.79
C PHE A 77 8.05 3.38 -5.55
N SER A 78 7.18 4.37 -5.73
CA SER A 78 6.40 4.96 -4.62
C SER A 78 5.36 3.98 -4.11
N GLN A 79 4.78 3.18 -4.99
CA GLN A 79 3.93 2.06 -4.59
C GLN A 79 4.71 1.05 -3.73
N ALA A 80 5.91 0.63 -4.16
CA ALA A 80 6.77 -0.27 -3.41
C ALA A 80 7.20 0.32 -2.06
N VAL A 81 7.49 1.63 -1.99
CA VAL A 81 7.80 2.33 -0.73
C VAL A 81 6.59 2.31 0.19
N GLY A 82 5.38 2.55 -0.32
CA GLY A 82 4.14 2.47 0.46
C GLY A 82 3.89 1.07 1.01
N GLU A 83 4.08 0.04 0.19
CA GLU A 83 3.97 -1.35 0.64
C GLU A 83 4.98 -1.69 1.74
N GLU A 84 6.26 -1.36 1.56
CA GLU A 84 7.29 -1.63 2.57
C GLU A 84 7.08 -0.77 3.84
N TYR A 85 6.60 0.47 3.71
CA TYR A 85 6.30 1.35 4.83
C TYR A 85 5.14 0.83 5.67
N LEU A 86 4.09 0.33 5.02
CA LEU A 86 2.92 -0.22 5.72
C LEU A 86 3.24 -1.55 6.45
N LYS A 87 4.33 -2.25 6.10
CA LYS A 87 4.76 -3.46 6.84
C LYS A 87 5.16 -3.18 8.29
N PHE A 88 5.57 -1.95 8.61
CA PHE A 88 5.85 -1.53 9.99
C PHE A 88 4.59 -1.38 10.85
N PHE A 89 3.41 -1.44 10.24
CA PHE A 89 2.12 -1.43 10.94
C PHE A 89 1.58 -2.86 11.03
N ASP A 90 1.26 -3.28 12.25
CA ASP A 90 0.55 -4.52 12.52
C ASP A 90 -0.92 -4.23 12.80
N PHE A 91 -1.79 -4.71 11.92
CA PHE A 91 -3.24 -4.59 12.03
C PHE A 91 -3.92 -5.93 12.33
N THR A 92 -3.15 -6.98 12.60
CA THR A 92 -3.66 -8.34 12.80
C THR A 92 -4.67 -8.37 13.95
N GLY A 93 -5.87 -8.86 13.68
CA GLY A 93 -6.94 -8.99 14.69
C GLY A 93 -7.56 -7.67 15.14
N GLN A 94 -7.20 -6.54 14.53
CA GLN A 94 -7.84 -5.25 14.82
C GLN A 94 -9.08 -5.05 13.96
N THR A 95 -10.07 -4.34 14.50
CA THR A 95 -11.18 -3.82 13.69
C THR A 95 -10.68 -2.71 12.75
N LEU A 96 -11.40 -2.50 11.65
CA LEU A 96 -11.00 -1.50 10.64
C LEU A 96 -10.89 -0.09 11.23
N ASP A 97 -11.83 0.30 12.10
CA ASP A 97 -11.83 1.60 12.76
C ASP A 97 -10.63 1.79 13.70
N HIS A 98 -10.23 0.74 14.43
CA HIS A 98 -9.10 0.79 15.34
C HIS A 98 -7.76 0.86 14.58
N ALA A 99 -7.62 0.05 13.54
CA ALA A 99 -6.45 0.08 12.66
C ALA A 99 -6.30 1.44 11.98
N LEU A 100 -7.40 1.99 11.45
CA LEU A 100 -7.42 3.30 10.81
C LEU A 100 -7.02 4.43 11.77
N ARG A 101 -7.57 4.43 12.99
CA ARG A 101 -7.19 5.40 14.03
C ARG A 101 -5.72 5.30 14.42
N SER A 102 -5.19 4.07 14.52
CA SER A 102 -3.79 3.84 14.86
C SER A 102 -2.85 4.30 13.74
N PHE A 103 -3.22 4.07 12.49
CA PHE A 103 -2.49 4.54 11.31
C PHE A 103 -2.45 6.08 11.24
N LEU A 104 -3.60 6.73 11.39
CA LEU A 104 -3.74 8.20 11.27
C LEU A 104 -3.15 8.98 12.45
N LYS A 105 -2.78 8.31 13.55
CA LYS A 105 -1.96 8.93 14.62
C LYS A 105 -0.52 9.15 14.19
N VAL A 106 -0.01 8.32 13.28
CA VAL A 106 1.38 8.34 12.81
C VAL A 106 1.49 9.09 11.49
N VAL A 107 0.55 8.83 10.58
CA VAL A 107 0.52 9.42 9.24
C VAL A 107 -0.45 10.58 9.18
N VAL A 108 0.05 11.77 8.80
CA VAL A 108 -0.78 12.96 8.64
C VAL A 108 -1.20 13.08 7.18
N LEU A 109 -2.49 12.86 6.90
CA LEU A 109 -3.07 12.95 5.55
C LEU A 109 -3.32 14.41 5.16
N ILE A 110 -2.25 15.15 4.85
CA ILE A 110 -2.32 16.50 4.28
C ILE A 110 -2.24 16.39 2.75
N GLY A 111 -3.09 17.11 2.03
CA GLY A 111 -3.09 17.12 0.57
C GLY A 111 -4.49 17.19 -0.05
N GLU A 112 -4.53 17.08 -1.37
CA GLU A 112 -5.77 16.98 -2.13
C GLU A 112 -6.48 15.64 -1.88
N SER A 113 -7.76 15.55 -2.25
CA SER A 113 -8.54 14.33 -2.07
C SER A 113 -7.90 13.11 -2.74
N GLN A 114 -7.28 13.30 -3.92
CA GLN A 114 -6.65 12.22 -4.67
C GLN A 114 -5.38 11.68 -3.99
N GLU A 115 -4.56 12.57 -3.42
CA GLU A 115 -3.34 12.20 -2.68
C GLU A 115 -3.68 11.38 -1.43
N ARG A 116 -4.72 11.82 -0.69
CA ARG A 116 -5.21 11.11 0.49
C ARG A 116 -5.74 9.72 0.14
N GLU A 117 -6.45 9.59 -0.97
CA GLU A 117 -6.99 8.29 -1.43
C GLU A 117 -5.87 7.29 -1.74
N ARG A 118 -4.77 7.71 -2.38
CA ARG A 118 -3.62 6.83 -2.66
C ARG A 118 -2.95 6.31 -1.40
N VAL A 119 -2.80 7.14 -0.36
CA VAL A 119 -2.28 6.67 0.93
C VAL A 119 -3.24 5.67 1.60
N LEU A 120 -4.56 5.91 1.48
CA LEU A 120 -5.57 5.00 2.02
C LEU A 120 -5.63 3.66 1.26
N GLN A 121 -5.27 3.62 -0.02
CA GLN A 121 -5.11 2.37 -0.78
C GLN A 121 -4.03 1.48 -0.16
N HIS A 122 -2.86 2.02 0.16
CA HIS A 122 -1.80 1.27 0.85
C HIS A 122 -2.26 0.73 2.21
N PHE A 123 -2.96 1.56 2.99
CA PHE A 123 -3.56 1.12 4.26
C PHE A 123 -4.55 -0.03 4.05
N ALA A 124 -5.48 0.08 3.11
CA ALA A 124 -6.51 -0.92 2.84
C ALA A 124 -5.91 -2.26 2.39
N CYS A 125 -4.90 -2.22 1.52
CA CYS A 125 -4.15 -3.40 1.10
C CYS A 125 -3.48 -4.08 2.29
N ARG A 126 -2.78 -3.32 3.15
CA ARG A 126 -2.12 -3.87 4.34
C ARG A 126 -3.11 -4.44 5.35
N PHE A 127 -4.21 -3.74 5.61
CA PHE A 127 -5.25 -4.20 6.53
C PHE A 127 -5.85 -5.53 6.06
N HIS A 128 -6.15 -5.66 4.76
CA HIS A 128 -6.65 -6.90 4.19
C HIS A 128 -5.61 -8.04 4.29
N GLN A 129 -4.32 -7.75 4.03
CA GLN A 129 -3.25 -8.75 4.18
C GLN A 129 -3.15 -9.28 5.62
N CYS A 130 -3.30 -8.41 6.62
CA CYS A 130 -3.33 -8.81 8.03
C CYS A 130 -4.63 -9.52 8.44
N ASN A 131 -5.73 -9.29 7.72
CA ASN A 131 -7.07 -9.77 8.07
C ASN A 131 -7.82 -10.34 6.84
N PRO A 132 -7.30 -11.40 6.18
CA PRO A 132 -7.81 -11.87 4.88
C PRO A 132 -9.22 -12.45 4.94
N ASN A 133 -9.70 -12.82 6.12
CA ASN A 133 -11.04 -13.40 6.32
C ASN A 133 -12.09 -12.35 6.70
N SER A 134 -11.70 -11.09 6.92
CA SER A 134 -12.60 -10.04 7.40
C SER A 134 -13.37 -9.34 6.28
N PHE A 135 -12.80 -9.28 5.07
CA PHE A 135 -13.37 -8.60 3.91
C PHE A 135 -13.09 -9.39 2.63
N SER A 136 -13.91 -9.22 1.59
CA SER A 136 -13.77 -9.95 0.33
C SER A 136 -12.64 -9.42 -0.57
N SER A 137 -12.25 -8.15 -0.44
CA SER A 137 -11.13 -7.55 -1.18
C SER A 137 -10.60 -6.31 -0.47
N SER A 138 -9.37 -5.89 -0.82
CA SER A 138 -8.80 -4.61 -0.38
C SER A 138 -9.63 -3.41 -0.85
N GLY A 139 -10.27 -3.51 -2.02
CA GLY A 139 -11.21 -2.50 -2.53
C GLY A 139 -12.41 -2.29 -1.61
N SER A 140 -12.98 -3.36 -1.04
CA SER A 140 -14.05 -3.25 -0.04
C SER A 140 -13.59 -2.55 1.24
N VAL A 141 -12.36 -2.85 1.69
CA VAL A 141 -11.74 -2.19 2.84
C VAL A 141 -11.55 -0.70 2.57
N LEU A 142 -11.07 -0.33 1.37
CA LEU A 142 -10.90 1.05 0.95
C LEU A 142 -12.23 1.80 0.92
N ALA A 143 -13.26 1.22 0.30
CA ALA A 143 -14.59 1.82 0.23
C ALA A 143 -15.16 2.11 1.63
N LEU A 144 -15.04 1.14 2.54
CA LEU A 144 -15.48 1.33 3.92
C LEU A 144 -14.62 2.35 4.67
N THR A 145 -13.31 2.36 4.45
CA THR A 145 -12.38 3.35 5.01
C THR A 145 -12.75 4.77 4.54
N CYS A 146 -13.01 4.96 3.25
CA CYS A 146 -13.49 6.21 2.69
C CYS A 146 -14.83 6.62 3.31
N ALA A 147 -15.76 5.68 3.51
CA ALA A 147 -17.02 5.95 4.19
C ALA A 147 -16.80 6.38 5.66
N LEU A 148 -15.89 5.73 6.40
CA LEU A 148 -15.52 6.10 7.77
C LEU A 148 -14.87 7.49 7.86
N MET A 149 -14.09 7.87 6.85
CA MET A 149 -13.51 9.20 6.72
C MET A 149 -14.56 10.26 6.41
N LEU A 150 -15.61 9.92 5.65
CA LEU A 150 -16.72 10.83 5.29
C LEU A 150 -17.77 10.96 6.41
N LEU A 151 -18.01 9.90 7.20
CA LEU A 151 -19.06 9.88 8.24
C LEU A 151 -18.77 10.80 9.44
N ASN A 152 -17.53 11.28 9.56
CA ASN A 152 -17.05 12.05 10.70
C ASN A 152 -16.66 13.47 10.29
N THR A 153 -17.61 14.23 9.73
CA THR A 153 -17.37 15.63 9.33
C THR A 153 -16.97 16.54 10.50
N ASP A 154 -17.38 16.22 11.74
CA ASP A 154 -17.03 17.00 12.94
C ASP A 154 -15.72 16.57 13.63
N PHE A 155 -15.31 15.31 13.50
CA PHE A 155 -14.08 14.82 14.16
C PHE A 155 -12.82 15.08 13.30
N TRP A 156 -12.94 15.04 11.98
CA TRP A 156 -11.79 15.21 11.06
C TRP A 156 -11.51 16.67 10.67
N SER A 157 -12.48 17.57 10.76
CA SER A 157 -12.25 19.01 10.57
C SER A 157 -11.26 19.58 11.60
N TRP A 158 -11.17 18.97 12.79
CA TRP A 158 -10.20 19.31 13.84
C TRP A 158 -8.84 18.61 13.68
N LEU A 159 -8.79 17.39 13.13
CA LEU A 159 -7.53 16.65 12.99
C LEU A 159 -6.73 17.03 11.72
N LEU A 160 -7.40 17.43 10.63
CA LEU A 160 -6.73 17.95 9.42
C LEU A 160 -6.29 19.42 9.53
N ARG A 161 -6.66 20.13 10.61
CA ARG A 161 -6.28 21.54 10.87
C ARG A 161 -5.17 21.71 11.91
N ARG A 162 -4.49 20.63 12.29
CA ARG A 162 -3.37 20.65 13.24
C ARG A 162 -2.14 20.00 12.63
#